data_AF-A0A2W1NV88-F1
#
_entry.id   AF-A0A2W1NV88-F1
#
_cell.length_a   1.000
_cell.length_b   1.000
_cell.length_c   1.000
_cell.angle_alpha   90.00
_cell.angle_beta   90.00
_cell.angle_gamma   90.00
#
_symmetry.space_group_name_H-M   'P 1'
#
loop_
_entity.id
_entity.type
_entity.pdbx_description
1 polymer ?
#
loop_
_entity_poly.entity_id
_entity_poly.type
_entity_poly.pdbx_seq_one_letter_code
_entity_poly.pdbx_strand_id
1 'polypeptide(L)'
;MDRDAIVQGWLDTLTLFGNEVKVDTALATSAALPFWLDEIRLSEDETSLMEAIMNQLDEVTLMSYRDTADALQQITASKLVLGDRLGKKVFVGIETNPTSEPPHITFHEEGRAVMERELQAIHELLSVYPSYAGVSVHDYAGWRNLKE
;
A
#
# COMPACT_ATOMS: atom_id res chain seq x y z
N MET A 1 -18.70 18.65 4.82
CA MET A 1 -17.38 18.91 5.45
C MET A 1 -16.46 19.44 4.38
N ASP A 2 -15.56 20.34 4.75
CA ASP A 2 -14.55 20.90 3.85
C ASP A 2 -13.48 19.83 3.55
N ARG A 3 -13.15 19.62 2.27
CA ARG A 3 -12.18 18.61 1.83
C ARG A 3 -10.82 18.89 2.44
N ASP A 4 -10.39 20.14 2.43
CA ASP A 4 -9.05 20.51 2.87
C ASP A 4 -8.91 20.34 4.38
N ALA A 5 -9.97 20.64 5.14
CA ALA A 5 -10.02 20.34 6.58
C ALA A 5 -9.95 18.83 6.88
N ILE A 6 -10.56 17.97 6.06
CA ILE A 6 -10.47 16.51 6.21
C ILE A 6 -9.04 16.03 5.93
N VAL A 7 -8.45 16.51 4.83
CA VAL A 7 -7.08 16.16 4.44
C VAL A 7 -6.10 16.58 5.52
N GLN A 8 -6.21 17.82 6.03
CA GLN A 8 -5.37 18.28 7.12
C GLN A 8 -5.55 17.42 8.38
N GLY A 9 -6.80 17.08 8.73
CA GLY A 9 -7.07 16.21 9.87
C GLY A 9 -6.41 14.82 9.77
N TRP A 10 -6.30 14.26 8.56
CA TRP A 10 -5.57 13.01 8.33
C TRP A 10 -4.07 13.18 8.59
N LEU A 11 -3.47 14.26 8.06
CA LEU A 11 -2.04 14.57 8.26
C LEU A 11 -1.73 14.83 9.73
N ASP A 12 -2.57 15.59 10.42
CA ASP A 12 -2.42 15.87 11.85
C ASP A 12 -2.50 14.58 12.67
N THR A 13 -3.44 13.68 12.32
CA THR A 13 -3.59 12.39 13.00
C THR A 13 -2.34 11.52 12.84
N LEU A 14 -1.76 11.48 11.64
CA LEU A 14 -0.52 10.72 11.38
C LEU A 14 0.68 11.32 12.12
N THR A 15 0.77 12.65 12.20
CA THR A 15 1.79 13.34 12.98
C THR A 15 1.67 12.99 14.47
N LEU A 16 0.46 13.04 15.02
CA LEU A 16 0.21 12.64 16.42
C LEU A 16 0.55 11.17 16.66
N PHE A 17 0.06 10.28 15.80
CA PHE A 17 0.37 8.85 15.87
C PHE A 17 1.87 8.58 15.84
N GLY A 18 2.58 9.19 14.90
CA GLY A 18 4.03 9.04 14.76
C GLY A 18 4.78 9.54 16.00
N ASN A 19 4.39 10.71 16.52
CA ASN A 19 5.01 11.26 17.73
C ASN A 19 4.80 10.34 18.94
N GLU A 20 3.58 9.86 19.17
CA GLU A 20 3.26 8.99 20.30
C GLU A 20 4.01 7.65 20.24
N VAL A 21 4.11 7.01 19.07
CA VAL A 21 4.86 5.74 18.90
C VAL A 21 6.34 5.92 19.24
N LYS A 22 6.91 7.10 18.95
CA LYS A 22 8.35 7.37 19.08
C LYS A 22 8.75 7.88 20.47
N VAL A 23 7.82 8.08 21.39
CA VAL A 23 8.11 8.58 22.75
C VAL A 23 9.09 7.66 23.49
N ASP A 24 8.85 6.35 23.45
CA ASP A 24 9.60 5.36 24.23
C ASP A 24 9.90 4.07 23.47
N THR A 25 9.63 4.03 22.15
CA THR A 25 9.89 2.85 21.31
C THR A 25 10.74 3.18 20.09
N ALA A 26 11.39 2.14 19.55
CA ALA A 26 12.05 2.16 18.25
C ALA A 26 11.19 1.50 17.15
N LEU A 27 9.88 1.33 17.37
CA LEU A 27 8.98 0.68 16.42
C LEU A 27 8.85 1.53 15.15
N ALA A 28 8.74 0.87 14.00
CA ALA A 28 8.46 1.52 12.73
C ALA A 28 6.97 1.90 12.65
N THR A 29 6.68 3.09 12.13
CA THR A 29 5.32 3.53 11.83
C THR A 29 4.96 3.19 10.39
N SER A 30 3.77 2.62 10.20
CA SER A 30 3.26 2.25 8.89
C SER A 30 1.73 2.38 8.84
N ALA A 31 1.20 2.50 7.63
CA ALA A 31 -0.23 2.49 7.35
C ALA A 31 -0.51 1.78 6.03
N ALA A 32 -1.69 1.16 5.95
CA ALA A 32 -2.25 0.66 4.69
C ALA A 32 -2.88 1.83 3.93
N LEU A 33 -2.37 2.13 2.73
CA LEU A 33 -2.75 3.30 1.94
C LEU A 33 -3.48 2.86 0.66
N PRO A 34 -4.70 3.37 0.41
CA PRO A 34 -5.33 3.23 -0.90
C PRO A 34 -4.45 3.83 -1.99
N PHE A 35 -4.29 3.11 -3.11
CA PHE A 35 -3.36 3.53 -4.17
C PHE A 35 -3.71 4.88 -4.81
N TRP A 36 -5.00 5.28 -4.75
CA TRP A 36 -5.56 6.50 -5.36
C TRP A 36 -5.34 7.78 -4.53
N LEU A 37 -4.69 7.72 -3.37
CA LEU A 37 -4.35 8.94 -2.62
C LEU A 37 -3.38 9.85 -3.39
N ASP A 38 -2.75 9.36 -4.46
CA ASP A 38 -1.94 10.15 -5.38
C ASP A 38 -2.78 11.06 -6.30
N GLU A 39 -4.10 10.93 -6.35
CA GLU A 39 -5.01 11.80 -7.10
C GLU A 39 -5.41 13.06 -6.32
N ILE A 40 -5.25 13.02 -4.99
CA ILE A 40 -5.59 14.14 -4.11
C ILE A 40 -4.38 15.07 -4.02
N ARG A 41 -4.53 16.31 -4.49
CA ARG A 41 -3.54 17.39 -4.35
C ARG A 41 -3.83 18.23 -3.11
N LEU A 42 -2.77 18.58 -2.37
CA LEU A 42 -2.81 19.53 -1.27
C LEU A 42 -2.91 20.96 -1.81
N SER A 43 -3.72 21.79 -1.18
CA SER A 43 -4.01 23.15 -1.63
C SER A 43 -2.85 24.15 -1.44
N GLU A 44 -1.86 23.81 -0.60
CA GLU A 44 -0.74 24.71 -0.28
C GLU A 44 0.38 24.68 -1.32
N ASP A 45 0.74 23.49 -1.81
CA ASP A 45 1.94 23.28 -2.63
C ASP A 45 1.75 22.28 -3.79
N GLU A 46 0.52 21.82 -4.03
CA GLU A 46 0.17 20.80 -5.04
C GLU A 46 0.86 19.44 -4.82
N THR A 47 1.47 19.19 -3.65
CA THR A 47 1.98 17.87 -3.29
C THR A 47 0.82 16.86 -3.23
N SER A 48 1.08 15.60 -3.62
CA SER A 48 0.05 14.57 -3.49
C SER A 48 -0.17 14.18 -2.02
N LEU A 49 -1.40 13.83 -1.65
CA LEU A 49 -1.68 13.34 -0.29
C LEU A 49 -0.90 12.05 0.00
N MET A 50 -0.73 11.17 -1.00
CA MET A 50 0.15 10.00 -0.89
C MET A 50 1.57 10.38 -0.45
N GLU A 51 2.19 11.37 -1.10
CA GLU A 51 3.54 11.84 -0.76
C GLU A 51 3.60 12.47 0.62
N ALA A 52 2.62 13.31 0.97
CA ALA A 52 2.56 13.95 2.29
C ALA A 52 2.49 12.89 3.42
N ILE A 53 1.68 11.84 3.22
CA ILE A 53 1.56 10.73 4.16
C ILE A 53 2.84 9.90 4.22
N MET A 54 3.41 9.51 3.08
CA MET A 54 4.65 8.72 3.02
C MET A 54 5.82 9.43 3.70
N ASN A 55 5.87 10.76 3.67
CA ASN A 55 6.90 11.54 4.38
C ASN A 55 6.82 11.40 5.90
N GLN A 56 5.63 11.22 6.47
CA GLN A 56 5.40 11.14 7.93
C GLN A 56 5.60 9.73 8.51
N LEU A 57 5.60 8.70 7.67
CA LEU A 57 5.72 7.30 8.09
C LEU A 57 7.12 6.75 7.80
N ASP A 58 7.54 5.71 8.53
CA ASP A 58 8.82 5.04 8.25
C ASP A 58 8.71 4.13 7.01
N GLU A 59 7.56 3.48 6.86
CA GLU A 59 7.23 2.59 5.75
C GLU A 59 5.72 2.62 5.47
N VAL A 60 5.30 2.06 4.33
CA VAL A 60 3.87 2.00 3.95
C VAL A 60 3.51 0.69 3.30
N THR A 61 2.24 0.30 3.41
CA THR A 61 1.66 -0.82 2.64
C THR A 61 0.63 -0.25 1.67
N LEU A 62 0.86 -0.40 0.37
CA LEU A 62 -0.11 0.03 -0.64
C LEU A 62 -1.21 -1.02 -0.78
N MET A 63 -2.48 -0.64 -0.66
CA MET A 63 -3.62 -1.50 -0.97
C MET A 63 -3.73 -1.68 -2.49
N SER A 64 -2.85 -2.53 -3.03
CA SER A 64 -2.54 -2.69 -4.45
C SER A 64 -3.35 -3.81 -5.08
N TYR A 65 -4.60 -3.96 -4.62
CA TYR A 65 -5.46 -5.13 -4.81
C TYR A 65 -5.69 -5.44 -6.29
N ARG A 66 -4.82 -6.29 -6.83
CA ARG A 66 -4.81 -6.84 -8.18
C ARG A 66 -4.35 -8.28 -8.09
N ASP A 67 -5.01 -9.13 -8.87
CA ASP A 67 -4.82 -10.57 -8.94
C ASP A 67 -3.79 -11.01 -10.00
N THR A 68 -3.16 -10.05 -10.69
CA THR A 68 -2.12 -10.31 -11.69
C THR A 68 -0.92 -9.41 -11.49
N ALA A 69 0.28 -9.94 -11.72
CA ALA A 69 1.52 -9.22 -11.51
C ALA A 69 1.63 -7.94 -12.36
N ASP A 70 1.23 -8.01 -13.64
CA ASP A 70 1.26 -6.86 -14.54
C ASP A 70 0.31 -5.74 -14.10
N ALA A 71 -0.93 -6.08 -13.70
CA ALA A 71 -1.88 -5.07 -13.24
C ALA A 71 -1.45 -4.45 -11.91
N LEU A 72 -0.89 -5.25 -11.00
CA LEU A 72 -0.35 -4.75 -9.74
C LEU A 72 0.84 -3.81 -9.99
N GLN A 73 1.75 -4.19 -10.89
CA GLN A 73 2.90 -3.35 -11.25
C GLN A 73 2.45 -2.01 -11.84
N GLN A 74 1.45 -2.00 -12.73
CA GLN A 74 0.92 -0.76 -13.32
C GLN A 74 0.40 0.24 -12.27
N ILE A 75 -0.25 -0.24 -11.22
CA ILE A 75 -0.79 0.66 -10.19
C ILE A 75 0.22 1.01 -9.09
N THR A 76 1.30 0.25 -8.92
CA THR A 76 2.28 0.45 -7.84
C THR A 76 3.55 1.17 -8.28
N ALA A 77 3.94 1.07 -9.56
CA ALA A 77 5.23 1.56 -10.06
C ALA A 77 5.50 3.03 -9.70
N SER A 78 4.52 3.94 -9.87
CA SER A 78 4.72 5.36 -9.53
C SER A 78 4.94 5.59 -8.03
N LYS A 79 4.35 4.76 -7.17
CA LYS A 79 4.51 4.84 -5.70
C LYS A 79 5.84 4.25 -5.25
N LEU A 80 6.35 3.23 -5.95
CA LEU A 80 7.69 2.71 -5.72
C LEU A 80 8.76 3.74 -6.12
N VAL A 81 8.61 4.42 -7.27
CA VAL A 81 9.49 5.55 -7.64
C VAL A 81 9.44 6.67 -6.58
N LEU A 82 8.25 6.96 -6.04
CA LEU A 82 8.10 7.89 -4.93
C LEU A 82 8.82 7.41 -3.67
N GLY A 83 8.66 6.13 -3.31
CA GLY A 83 9.37 5.50 -2.19
C GLY A 83 10.89 5.58 -2.33
N ASP A 84 11.42 5.32 -3.52
CA ASP A 84 12.85 5.45 -3.83
C ASP A 84 13.34 6.86 -3.58
N ARG A 85 12.59 7.86 -4.07
CA ARG A 85 12.92 9.29 -3.90
C ARG A 85 12.88 9.71 -2.43
N LEU A 86 11.91 9.23 -1.66
CA LEU A 86 11.74 9.59 -0.25
C LEU A 86 12.59 8.74 0.71
N GLY A 87 13.25 7.68 0.21
CA GLY A 87 13.98 6.71 1.03
C GLY A 87 13.05 5.91 1.94
N LYS A 88 11.82 5.63 1.50
CA LYS A 88 10.79 4.91 2.26
C LYS A 88 10.60 3.50 1.74
N LYS A 89 10.35 2.56 2.65
CA LYS A 89 9.98 1.18 2.30
C LYS A 89 8.51 1.13 1.90
N VAL A 90 8.21 0.35 0.87
CA VAL A 90 6.89 0.19 0.29
C VAL A 90 6.59 -1.30 0.14
N PHE A 91 5.62 -1.77 0.90
CA PHE A 91 5.01 -3.09 0.70
C PHE A 91 3.84 -2.96 -0.27
N VAL A 92 3.64 -3.97 -1.11
CA VAL A 92 2.46 -4.05 -1.98
C VAL A 92 1.47 -5.05 -1.40
N GLY A 93 0.22 -4.64 -1.23
CA GLY A 93 -0.84 -5.43 -0.64
C GLY A 93 -1.65 -6.20 -1.68
N ILE A 94 -1.99 -7.45 -1.38
CA ILE A 94 -2.94 -8.27 -2.13
C ILE A 94 -4.13 -8.67 -1.25
N GLU A 95 -5.27 -8.97 -1.86
CA GLU A 95 -6.50 -9.38 -1.18
C GLU A 95 -6.79 -10.87 -1.46
N THR A 96 -7.32 -11.58 -0.47
CA THR A 96 -7.63 -13.02 -0.56
C THR A 96 -9.05 -13.36 -0.11
N ASN A 97 -9.76 -12.38 0.47
CA ASN A 97 -11.13 -12.56 0.91
C ASN A 97 -12.12 -12.44 -0.26
N PRO A 98 -13.30 -13.09 -0.15
CA PRO A 98 -14.38 -12.86 -1.09
C PRO A 98 -14.85 -11.40 -1.04
N THR A 99 -15.17 -10.84 -2.20
CA THR A 99 -15.65 -9.46 -2.32
C THR A 99 -16.84 -9.36 -3.25
N SER A 100 -17.65 -8.31 -3.09
CA SER A 100 -18.68 -7.91 -4.07
C SER A 100 -18.13 -6.98 -5.16
N GLU A 101 -16.86 -6.58 -5.04
CA GLU A 101 -16.15 -5.77 -6.03
C GLU A 101 -15.73 -6.61 -7.24
N PRO A 102 -15.21 -5.99 -8.32
CA PRO A 102 -14.75 -6.73 -9.49
C PRO A 102 -13.76 -7.85 -9.13
N PRO A 103 -13.87 -9.05 -9.72
CA PRO A 103 -13.11 -10.23 -9.31
C PRO A 103 -11.58 -9.99 -9.27
N HIS A 104 -11.06 -9.24 -10.25
CA HIS A 104 -9.64 -8.92 -10.43
C HIS A 104 -8.91 -8.20 -9.28
N ILE A 105 -9.57 -7.92 -8.15
CA ILE A 105 -8.93 -7.29 -6.99
C ILE A 105 -8.54 -8.29 -5.91
N THR A 106 -8.99 -9.53 -5.98
CA THR A 106 -8.75 -10.58 -4.98
C THR A 106 -8.28 -11.85 -5.65
N PHE A 107 -7.56 -12.71 -4.91
CA PHE A 107 -7.19 -14.05 -5.35
C PHE A 107 -8.22 -15.13 -4.96
N HIS A 108 -9.37 -14.73 -4.42
CA HIS A 108 -10.35 -15.63 -3.85
C HIS A 108 -10.85 -16.68 -4.85
N GLU A 109 -11.19 -16.29 -6.08
CA GLU A 109 -11.67 -17.21 -7.11
C GLU A 109 -10.55 -17.92 -7.89
N GLU A 110 -9.31 -17.45 -7.81
CA GLU A 110 -8.14 -18.03 -8.47
C GLU A 110 -7.57 -19.20 -7.65
N GLY A 111 -7.48 -19.01 -6.33
CA GLY A 111 -6.91 -19.99 -5.40
C GLY A 111 -5.41 -19.83 -5.15
N ARG A 112 -4.89 -20.69 -4.28
CA ARG A 112 -3.54 -20.62 -3.72
C ARG A 112 -2.46 -20.76 -4.78
N ALA A 113 -2.56 -21.75 -5.66
CA ALA A 113 -1.52 -22.03 -6.65
C ALA A 113 -1.30 -20.86 -7.63
N VAL A 114 -2.39 -20.20 -8.04
CA VAL A 114 -2.32 -19.02 -8.91
C VAL A 114 -1.72 -17.85 -8.14
N MET A 115 -2.19 -17.59 -6.91
CA MET A 115 -1.65 -16.53 -6.07
C MET A 115 -0.14 -16.67 -5.89
N GLU A 116 0.36 -17.86 -5.53
CA GLU A 116 1.80 -18.10 -5.33
C GLU A 116 2.62 -17.82 -6.60
N ARG A 117 2.10 -18.18 -7.78
CA ARG A 117 2.75 -17.90 -9.07
C ARG A 117 2.81 -16.38 -9.33
N GLU A 118 1.70 -15.67 -9.11
CA GLU A 118 1.66 -14.22 -9.31
C GLU A 118 2.54 -13.49 -8.28
N LEU A 119 2.61 -13.95 -7.03
CA LEU A 119 3.50 -13.41 -6.00
C LEU A 119 4.98 -13.51 -6.42
N GLN A 120 5.38 -14.63 -7.03
CA GLN A 120 6.73 -14.77 -7.58
C GLN A 120 6.97 -13.75 -8.70
N ALA A 121 6.05 -13.63 -9.66
CA ALA A 121 6.16 -12.68 -10.76
C ALA A 121 6.19 -11.21 -10.26
N ILE A 122 5.37 -10.87 -9.26
CA ILE A 122 5.38 -9.56 -8.58
C ILE A 122 6.75 -9.29 -7.98
N HIS A 123 7.33 -10.26 -7.26
CA HIS A 123 8.64 -10.09 -6.65
C HIS A 123 9.72 -9.83 -7.71
N GLU A 124 9.72 -10.59 -8.81
CA GLU A 124 10.67 -10.40 -9.91
C GLU A 124 10.52 -9.04 -10.60
N LEU A 125 9.28 -8.59 -10.86
CA LEU A 125 8.99 -7.31 -11.51
C LEU A 125 9.36 -6.10 -10.62
N LEU A 126 9.12 -6.18 -9.32
CA LEU A 126 9.24 -5.04 -8.41
C LEU A 126 10.58 -4.93 -7.70
N SER A 127 11.41 -5.98 -7.69
CA SER A 127 12.75 -5.96 -7.07
C SER A 127 13.72 -4.97 -7.72
N VAL A 128 13.38 -4.39 -8.87
CA VAL A 128 14.14 -3.31 -9.50
C VAL A 128 14.06 -1.98 -8.74
N TYR A 129 13.05 -1.80 -7.90
CA TYR A 129 12.84 -0.59 -7.08
C TYR A 129 13.45 -0.79 -5.68
N PRO A 130 14.45 0.00 -5.26
CA PRO A 130 15.05 -0.11 -3.93
C PRO A 130 14.06 0.03 -2.75
N SER A 131 12.97 0.75 -2.94
CA SER A 131 11.90 0.92 -1.95
C SER A 131 11.00 -0.31 -1.79
N TYR A 132 10.98 -1.23 -2.75
CA TYR A 132 10.14 -2.42 -2.67
C TYR A 132 10.57 -3.31 -1.50
N ALA A 133 9.68 -3.47 -0.53
CA ALA A 133 9.96 -4.18 0.72
C ALA A 133 9.30 -5.57 0.80
N GLY A 134 8.51 -5.95 -0.21
CA GLY A 134 7.82 -7.24 -0.29
C GLY A 134 6.32 -7.12 -0.46
N VAL A 135 5.63 -8.26 -0.31
CA VAL A 135 4.16 -8.35 -0.43
C VAL A 135 3.52 -8.52 0.95
N SER A 136 2.42 -7.81 1.20
CA SER A 136 1.53 -8.02 2.35
C SER A 136 0.23 -8.71 1.88
N VAL A 137 -0.20 -9.75 2.59
CA VAL A 137 -1.42 -10.50 2.24
C VAL A 137 -2.54 -10.15 3.21
N HIS A 138 -3.66 -9.63 2.70
CA HIS A 138 -4.88 -9.36 3.45
C HIS A 138 -5.86 -10.51 3.23
N ASP A 139 -6.14 -11.37 4.22
CA ASP A 139 -5.45 -11.56 5.49
C ASP A 139 -5.06 -13.04 5.67
N TYR A 140 -4.54 -13.41 6.84
CA TYR A 140 -4.16 -14.80 7.10
C TYR A 140 -5.34 -15.78 7.01
N ALA A 141 -6.54 -15.40 7.45
CA ALA A 141 -7.71 -16.27 7.39
C ALA A 141 -8.18 -16.45 5.94
N GLY A 142 -8.24 -15.37 5.16
CA GLY A 142 -8.50 -15.41 3.72
C GLY A 142 -7.49 -16.30 3.00
N TRP A 143 -6.20 -16.03 3.18
CA TRP A 143 -5.11 -16.80 2.56
C TRP A 143 -5.15 -18.28 2.92
N ARG A 144 -5.39 -18.60 4.20
CA ARG A 144 -5.48 -20.00 4.65
C ARG A 144 -6.67 -20.74 4.03
N ASN A 145 -7.77 -20.05 3.75
CA ASN A 145 -9.02 -20.62 3.24
C ASN A 145 -9.15 -20.58 1.72
N LEU A 146 -8.16 -20.03 1.00
CA LEU A 146 -8.09 -20.15 -0.45
C LEU A 146 -8.18 -21.63 -0.87
N LYS A 147 -8.97 -21.88 -1.91
CA LYS A 147 -8.98 -23.19 -2.57
C LYS A 147 -7.60 -23.50 -3.15
N GLU A 148 -7.28 -24.79 -3.24
CA GLU A 148 -6.07 -25.29 -3.90
C GLU A 148 -6.10 -25.06 -5.42
#